data_AF-A0AA89BUR9-F1
#
_entry.id   AF-A0AA89BUR9-F1
#
_cell.length_a   1.000
_cell.length_b   1.000
_cell.length_c   1.000
_cell.angle_alpha   90.00
_cell.angle_beta   90.00
_cell.angle_gamma   90.00
#
_symmetry.space_group_name_H-M   'P 1'
#
loop_
_entity.id
_entity.type
_entity.pdbx_description
1 polymer ?
#
loop_
_entity_poly.entity_id
_entity_poly.type
_entity_poly.pdbx_seq_one_letter_code
_entity_poly.pdbx_strand_id
1 'polypeptide(L)'
;MAESIDRTEQGTQGEGTLGGFTREKILAELESKGYVVIPGVVPRDECDKCIAEYKAWLAKFDEHGIEFKQRRSVIQSYRVGHFAPSWRVRLKAKTVFARVWGTEKLLSSIDGIAISQPPEKEGGEFRRERQDWLHLDQGAQRNGLHAYQGAVYLEEQTKDDYCFRVLEKSHKYHSEFFETFPRAIQKTARCEFYKMDVTEKKFYYDKGAELKYVPVPKGGIVLWDSRTVHDNNPPARERTDPNRWRFVVFVSMTPAQWASNDDIRFKKDVYRNMNLTAHWSSQGQTTFKPYNPKYRKRGQDEVSIQYLPPEGRTKEAKQLAGMEPYDFYDDEPNGPDPPIWRSES
;
A
#
# COMPACT_ATOMS: atom_id res chain seq x y z
N MET A 1 48.88 41.85 -13.29
CA MET A 1 48.68 40.54 -12.65
C MET A 1 47.18 40.38 -12.46
N ALA A 2 46.58 39.52 -13.27
CA ALA A 2 45.15 39.24 -13.25
C ALA A 2 44.95 38.00 -12.38
N GLU A 3 44.24 38.14 -11.26
CA GLU A 3 43.79 37.01 -10.46
C GLU A 3 42.34 36.71 -10.81
N SER A 4 42.14 35.55 -11.44
CA SER A 4 40.85 34.95 -11.73
C SER A 4 40.22 34.43 -10.44
N ILE A 5 39.08 35.00 -10.05
CA ILE A 5 38.24 34.48 -8.98
C ILE A 5 37.41 33.33 -9.59
N ASP A 6 37.84 32.11 -9.28
CA ASP A 6 37.10 30.89 -9.57
C ASP A 6 35.87 30.83 -8.65
N ARG A 7 34.67 30.90 -9.25
CA ARG A 7 33.39 30.71 -8.55
C ARG A 7 33.05 29.24 -8.58
N THR A 8 33.47 28.51 -7.55
CA THR A 8 32.97 27.15 -7.30
C THR A 8 31.47 27.18 -7.07
N GLU A 9 30.77 26.44 -7.93
CA GLU A 9 29.35 26.12 -7.87
C GLU A 9 28.96 25.56 -6.49
N GLN A 10 27.98 26.21 -5.86
CA GLN A 10 27.28 25.65 -4.70
C GLN A 10 26.36 24.54 -5.21
N GLY A 11 26.86 23.30 -5.13
CA GLY A 11 26.08 22.10 -5.32
C GLY A 11 24.93 22.01 -4.31
N THR A 12 23.73 21.80 -4.84
CA THR A 12 22.49 21.53 -4.13
C THR A 12 22.62 20.36 -3.15
N GLN A 13 22.57 20.66 -1.85
CA GLN A 13 22.38 19.66 -0.81
C GLN A 13 20.92 19.17 -0.85
N GLY A 14 20.71 17.87 -1.09
CA GLY A 14 19.38 17.27 -1.04
C GLY A 14 19.19 15.84 -1.57
N GLU A 15 20.23 15.10 -1.97
CA GLU A 15 20.09 13.67 -2.31
C GLU A 15 20.12 12.79 -1.05
N GLY A 16 19.05 12.85 -0.25
CA GLY A 16 18.92 12.11 1.01
C GLY A 16 18.07 10.83 0.95
N THR A 17 18.62 9.77 1.56
CA THR A 17 17.99 8.70 2.38
C THR A 17 17.35 7.44 1.76
N LEU A 18 17.22 7.25 0.45
CA LEU A 18 16.73 5.97 -0.13
C LEU A 18 17.84 5.06 -0.70
N GLY A 19 19.05 5.08 -0.12
CA GLY A 19 20.09 4.07 -0.42
C GLY A 19 20.44 3.89 -1.91
N GLY A 20 20.50 4.97 -2.70
CA GLY A 20 20.86 4.91 -4.12
C GLY A 20 19.70 4.62 -5.09
N PHE A 21 18.46 4.53 -4.60
CA PHE A 21 17.24 4.47 -5.42
C PHE A 21 16.82 5.88 -5.84
N THR A 22 17.29 6.31 -7.01
CA THR A 22 16.82 7.55 -7.66
C THR A 22 15.41 7.37 -8.21
N ARG A 23 14.72 8.48 -8.50
CA ARG A 23 13.38 8.46 -9.10
C ARG A 23 13.39 7.69 -10.42
N GLU A 24 14.40 7.91 -11.25
CA GLU A 24 14.54 7.31 -12.59
C GLU A 24 14.67 5.79 -12.49
N LYS A 25 15.48 5.28 -11.55
CA LYS A 25 15.62 3.83 -11.32
C LYS A 25 14.31 3.22 -10.85
N ILE A 26 13.61 3.88 -9.93
CA ILE A 26 12.31 3.40 -9.44
C ILE A 26 11.30 3.35 -10.59
N LEU A 27 11.18 4.42 -11.37
CA LEU A 27 10.24 4.48 -12.49
C LEU A 27 10.60 3.48 -13.60
N ALA A 28 11.89 3.25 -13.87
CA ALA A 28 12.32 2.25 -14.85
C ALA A 28 11.92 0.83 -14.45
N GLU A 29 12.01 0.49 -13.16
CA GLU A 29 11.54 -0.80 -12.63
C GLU A 29 10.02 -0.92 -12.70
N LEU A 30 9.28 0.11 -12.30
CA LEU A 30 7.82 0.14 -12.41
C LEU A 30 7.34 0.02 -13.87
N GLU A 31 7.98 0.72 -14.80
CA GLU A 31 7.63 0.67 -16.22
C GLU A 31 7.96 -0.71 -16.83
N SER A 32 9.14 -1.25 -16.52
CA SER A 32 9.58 -2.51 -17.10
C SER A 32 8.86 -3.73 -16.51
N LYS A 33 8.69 -3.78 -15.18
CA LYS A 33 8.23 -4.96 -14.42
C LYS A 33 6.84 -4.81 -13.83
N GLY A 34 6.38 -3.59 -13.59
CA GLY A 34 5.11 -3.29 -12.91
C GLY A 34 5.23 -3.20 -11.39
N TYR A 35 6.42 -3.39 -10.83
CA TYR A 35 6.72 -3.30 -9.40
C TYR A 35 8.20 -2.99 -9.14
N VAL A 36 8.52 -2.56 -7.93
CA VAL A 36 9.89 -2.36 -7.43
C VAL A 36 9.96 -2.65 -5.94
N VAL A 37 11.12 -3.13 -5.45
CA VAL A 37 11.41 -3.26 -4.01
C VAL A 37 12.43 -2.21 -3.62
N ILE A 38 12.12 -1.42 -2.59
CA ILE A 38 12.98 -0.37 -2.06
C ILE A 38 13.30 -0.73 -0.60
N PRO A 39 14.55 -1.07 -0.26
CA PRO A 39 14.96 -1.43 1.09
C PRO A 39 15.09 -0.20 1.99
N GLY A 40 15.11 -0.42 3.31
CA GLY A 40 15.56 0.59 4.28
C GLY A 40 14.65 1.81 4.45
N VAL A 41 13.37 1.72 4.07
CA VAL A 41 12.38 2.79 4.25
C VAL A 41 12.06 3.00 5.74
N VAL A 42 11.94 1.90 6.49
CA VAL A 42 11.79 1.91 7.94
C VAL A 42 13.05 1.30 8.56
N PRO A 43 13.74 2.01 9.47
CA PRO A 43 14.89 1.44 10.19
C PRO A 43 14.52 0.15 10.93
N ARG A 44 15.46 -0.81 11.02
CA ARG A 44 15.19 -2.14 11.62
C ARG A 44 14.73 -2.05 13.07
N ASP A 45 15.30 -1.14 13.86
CA ASP A 45 14.92 -0.94 15.26
C ASP A 45 13.50 -0.34 15.38
N GLU A 46 13.10 0.51 14.44
CA GLU A 46 11.74 1.05 14.33
C GLU A 46 10.76 -0.03 13.89
N CYS A 47 11.16 -0.95 13.00
CA CYS A 47 10.39 -2.14 12.70
C CYS A 47 10.14 -3.01 13.94
N ASP A 48 11.17 -3.26 14.75
CA ASP A 48 11.07 -4.07 15.97
C ASP A 48 10.12 -3.44 16.99
N LYS A 49 10.20 -2.11 17.18
CA LYS A 49 9.26 -1.35 18.02
C LYS A 49 7.81 -1.50 17.53
N CYS A 50 7.58 -1.30 16.23
CA CYS A 50 6.25 -1.46 15.63
C CYS A 50 5.72 -2.90 15.78
N ILE A 51 6.56 -3.91 15.57
CA ILE A 51 6.19 -5.33 15.76
C ILE A 51 5.79 -5.60 17.21
N ALA A 52 6.55 -5.09 18.18
CA ALA A 52 6.23 -5.26 19.60
C ALA A 52 4.86 -4.66 19.94
N GLU A 53 4.54 -3.47 19.42
CA GLU A 53 3.24 -2.83 19.61
C GLU A 53 2.09 -3.60 18.94
N TYR A 54 2.29 -4.12 17.73
CA TYR A 54 1.29 -4.99 17.10
C TYR A 54 1.08 -6.28 17.90
N LYS A 55 2.14 -6.91 18.41
CA LYS A 55 2.03 -8.11 19.26
C LYS A 55 1.30 -7.83 20.56
N ALA A 56 1.58 -6.69 21.21
CA ALA A 56 0.86 -6.25 22.40
C ALA A 56 -0.63 -6.00 22.09
N TRP A 57 -0.95 -5.45 20.93
CA TRP A 57 -2.33 -5.30 20.47
C TRP A 57 -3.01 -6.66 20.21
N LEU A 58 -2.32 -7.62 19.60
CA LEU A 58 -2.85 -8.97 19.39
C LEU A 58 -3.15 -9.68 20.72
N ALA A 59 -2.29 -9.54 21.73
CA ALA A 59 -2.48 -10.16 23.04
C ALA A 59 -3.80 -9.75 23.73
N LYS A 60 -4.34 -8.56 23.41
CA LYS A 60 -5.65 -8.11 23.90
C LYS A 60 -6.81 -8.98 23.43
N PHE A 61 -6.69 -9.60 22.25
CA PHE A 61 -7.72 -10.51 21.76
C PHE A 61 -7.84 -11.73 22.68
N ASP A 62 -6.70 -12.31 23.08
CA ASP A 62 -6.66 -13.43 24.01
C ASP A 62 -7.13 -13.01 25.42
N GLU A 63 -6.63 -11.87 25.92
CA GLU A 63 -6.99 -11.31 27.24
C GLU A 63 -8.51 -11.13 27.40
N HIS A 64 -9.20 -10.70 26.34
CA HIS A 64 -10.63 -10.44 26.37
C HIS A 64 -11.48 -11.58 25.79
N GLY A 65 -10.87 -12.72 25.39
CA GLY A 65 -11.58 -13.85 24.80
C GLY A 65 -12.28 -13.50 23.49
N ILE A 66 -11.69 -12.61 22.68
CA ILE A 66 -12.24 -12.13 21.42
C ILE A 66 -11.55 -12.86 20.27
N GLU A 67 -12.34 -13.51 19.43
CA GLU A 67 -11.83 -14.13 18.21
C GLU A 67 -11.15 -13.10 17.31
N PHE A 68 -9.85 -13.29 17.05
CA PHE A 68 -9.09 -12.48 16.11
C PHE A 68 -9.47 -12.83 14.67
N LYS A 69 -10.17 -11.91 13.99
CA LYS A 69 -10.64 -12.13 12.62
C LYS A 69 -9.74 -11.44 11.60
N GLN A 70 -9.25 -12.24 10.65
CA GLN A 70 -8.48 -11.80 9.50
C GLN A 70 -8.92 -12.56 8.25
N ARG A 71 -8.69 -11.98 7.07
CA ARG A 71 -8.94 -12.64 5.79
C ARG A 71 -7.63 -12.75 5.02
N ARG A 72 -7.11 -13.97 4.87
CA ARG A 72 -5.79 -14.20 4.23
C ARG A 72 -4.72 -13.27 4.82
N SER A 73 -4.61 -13.22 6.15
CA SER A 73 -3.78 -12.30 6.96
C SER A 73 -4.15 -10.81 6.98
N VAL A 74 -5.01 -10.36 6.07
CA VAL A 74 -5.37 -8.94 5.96
C VAL A 74 -6.41 -8.56 7.02
N ILE A 75 -6.19 -7.40 7.64
CA ILE A 75 -7.03 -6.80 8.69
C ILE A 75 -7.38 -5.37 8.28
N GLN A 76 -8.66 -5.16 7.96
CA GLN A 76 -9.25 -3.89 7.53
C GLN A 76 -10.34 -3.42 8.51
N SER A 77 -10.15 -3.75 9.79
CA SER A 77 -11.09 -3.47 10.88
C SER A 77 -10.34 -2.90 12.10
N TYR A 78 -11.06 -2.73 13.21
CA TYR A 78 -10.49 -2.28 14.49
C TYR A 78 -9.81 -0.90 14.44
N ARG A 79 -10.06 -0.13 13.36
CA ARG A 79 -9.39 1.15 13.08
C ARG A 79 -7.87 1.03 13.04
N VAL A 80 -7.35 -0.13 12.66
CA VAL A 80 -5.92 -0.46 12.81
C VAL A 80 -5.00 0.39 11.90
N GLY A 81 -5.52 0.96 10.82
CA GLY A 81 -4.80 1.95 10.01
C GLY A 81 -4.57 3.29 10.72
N HIS A 82 -5.31 3.58 11.79
CA HIS A 82 -5.09 4.72 12.70
C HIS A 82 -4.24 4.37 13.92
N PHE A 83 -3.71 3.14 14.01
CA PHE A 83 -2.83 2.75 15.11
C PHE A 83 -1.48 3.49 15.03
N ALA A 84 -0.81 3.70 16.18
CA ALA A 84 0.48 4.39 16.26
C ALA A 84 1.57 3.79 15.34
N PRO A 85 1.83 2.47 15.34
CA PRO A 85 2.81 1.89 14.44
C PRO A 85 2.40 2.04 12.96
N SER A 86 1.11 1.98 12.64
CA SER A 86 0.61 2.20 11.28
C SER A 86 0.89 3.62 10.79
N TRP A 87 0.74 4.64 11.66
CA TRP A 87 1.07 6.04 11.34
C TRP A 87 2.58 6.26 11.17
N ARG A 88 3.41 5.71 12.06
CA ARG A 88 4.88 5.82 11.92
C ARG A 88 5.35 5.26 10.58
N VAL A 89 4.89 4.05 10.23
CA VAL A 89 5.23 3.40 8.96
C VAL A 89 4.73 4.21 7.75
N ARG A 90 3.49 4.71 7.81
CA ARG A 90 2.92 5.55 6.74
C ARG A 90 3.72 6.83 6.51
N LEU A 91 4.15 7.50 7.59
CA LEU A 91 4.96 8.72 7.51
C LEU A 91 6.33 8.43 6.87
N LYS A 92 6.99 7.32 7.22
CA LYS A 92 8.24 6.90 6.58
C LYS A 92 8.06 6.57 5.09
N ALA A 93 6.96 5.93 4.74
CA ALA A 93 6.66 5.58 3.35
C ALA A 93 6.45 6.81 2.45
N LYS A 94 6.06 7.97 3.01
CA LYS A 94 5.87 9.22 2.26
C LYS A 94 7.07 9.56 1.39
N THR A 95 8.30 9.41 1.88
CA THR A 95 9.53 9.71 1.12
C THR A 95 9.60 8.93 -0.20
N VAL A 96 9.12 7.69 -0.22
CA VAL A 96 9.09 6.87 -1.45
C VAL A 96 8.04 7.38 -2.42
N PHE A 97 6.83 7.66 -1.93
CA PHE A 97 5.75 8.17 -2.75
C PHE A 97 6.05 9.57 -3.31
N ALA A 98 6.66 10.44 -2.49
CA ALA A 98 7.04 11.78 -2.91
C ALA A 98 8.09 11.73 -4.01
N ARG A 99 9.02 10.78 -3.93
CA ARG A 99 10.02 10.53 -4.97
C ARG A 99 9.38 10.12 -6.29
N VAL A 100 8.48 9.14 -6.30
CA VAL A 100 7.89 8.65 -7.57
C VAL A 100 6.97 9.68 -8.20
N TRP A 101 6.18 10.39 -7.39
CA TRP A 101 5.26 11.42 -7.86
C TRP A 101 5.92 12.77 -8.13
N GLY A 102 7.16 12.99 -7.68
CA GLY A 102 7.87 14.25 -7.85
C GLY A 102 7.22 15.41 -7.09
N THR A 103 6.57 15.13 -5.96
CA THR A 103 5.95 16.13 -5.09
C THR A 103 5.82 15.63 -3.67
N GLU A 104 6.02 16.51 -2.68
CA GLU A 104 5.73 16.24 -1.27
C GLU A 104 4.23 16.42 -0.92
N LYS A 105 3.46 17.01 -1.83
CA LYS A 105 2.04 17.33 -1.65
C LYS A 105 1.18 16.12 -1.98
N LEU A 106 1.08 15.21 -1.03
CA LEU A 106 0.43 13.91 -1.20
C LEU A 106 -0.81 13.75 -0.30
N LEU A 107 -1.79 13.00 -0.79
CA LEU A 107 -2.82 12.39 0.05
C LEU A 107 -2.51 10.90 0.18
N SER A 108 -2.76 10.34 1.35
CA SER A 108 -2.52 8.92 1.66
C SER A 108 -3.83 8.15 1.85
N SER A 109 -3.81 6.86 1.52
CA SER A 109 -4.79 5.90 2.03
C SER A 109 -4.59 5.71 3.54
N ILE A 110 -5.69 5.44 4.25
CA ILE A 110 -5.68 4.95 5.64
C ILE A 110 -6.12 3.49 5.61
N ASP A 111 -5.31 2.67 4.96
CA ASP A 111 -5.59 1.26 4.71
C ASP A 111 -5.35 0.38 5.95
N GLY A 112 -5.61 -0.92 5.79
CA GLY A 112 -5.37 -1.95 6.78
C GLY A 112 -3.91 -2.39 6.88
N ILE A 113 -3.73 -3.50 7.59
CA ILE A 113 -2.44 -4.17 7.77
C ILE A 113 -2.59 -5.65 7.38
N ALA A 114 -1.47 -6.36 7.26
CA ALA A 114 -1.49 -7.81 7.25
C ALA A 114 -0.58 -8.37 8.34
N ILE A 115 -1.14 -9.24 9.17
CA ILE A 115 -0.43 -9.94 10.23
C ILE A 115 -0.66 -11.44 10.09
N SER A 116 0.36 -12.26 10.27
CA SER A 116 0.17 -13.70 10.43
C SER A 116 1.24 -14.30 11.30
N GLN A 117 0.77 -15.15 12.22
CA GLN A 117 1.64 -16.04 12.95
C GLN A 117 2.24 -17.09 12.01
N PRO A 118 3.40 -17.67 12.35
CA PRO A 118 3.91 -18.85 11.66
C PRO A 118 2.86 -19.98 11.64
N PRO A 119 2.43 -20.47 10.46
CA PRO A 119 1.44 -21.54 10.38
C PRO A 119 1.91 -22.86 11.01
N GLU A 120 3.22 -23.03 11.18
CA GLU A 120 3.85 -24.14 11.89
C GLU A 120 3.41 -24.23 13.37
N LYS A 121 3.02 -23.11 14.00
CA LYS A 121 2.68 -23.08 15.43
C LYS A 121 1.22 -23.43 15.72
N GLU A 122 0.29 -23.02 14.86
CA GLU A 122 -1.15 -23.14 15.11
C GLU A 122 -1.94 -23.80 13.97
N GLY A 123 -1.27 -24.52 13.07
CA GLY A 123 -1.95 -25.24 11.97
C GLY A 123 -2.55 -24.29 10.92
N GLY A 124 -1.83 -23.21 10.61
CA GLY A 124 -2.26 -22.19 9.65
C GLY A 124 -2.21 -22.63 8.18
N GLU A 125 -2.56 -21.71 7.28
CA GLU A 125 -2.57 -21.97 5.83
C GLU A 125 -1.14 -21.97 5.26
N PHE A 126 -0.76 -23.10 4.67
CA PHE A 126 0.42 -23.19 3.80
C PHE A 126 0.04 -23.06 2.33
N ARG A 127 1.01 -22.66 1.52
CA ARG A 127 0.91 -22.57 0.06
C ARG A 127 0.36 -23.87 -0.53
N ARG A 128 -0.54 -23.73 -1.50
CA ARG A 128 -1.04 -24.83 -2.33
C ARG A 128 -0.80 -24.49 -3.80
N GLU A 129 -0.22 -25.41 -4.55
CA GLU A 129 0.27 -25.15 -5.92
C GLU A 129 -0.79 -24.60 -6.88
N ARG A 130 -2.04 -25.06 -6.75
CA ARG A 130 -3.16 -24.65 -7.63
C ARG A 130 -4.07 -23.58 -7.02
N GLN A 131 -3.64 -22.96 -5.92
CA GLN A 131 -4.44 -21.94 -5.24
C GLN A 131 -3.79 -20.57 -5.35
N ASP A 132 -4.51 -19.67 -6.01
CA ASP A 132 -4.16 -18.26 -6.08
C ASP A 132 -5.40 -17.37 -5.92
N TRP A 133 -5.09 -16.10 -5.67
CA TRP A 133 -6.04 -15.02 -5.63
C TRP A 133 -5.55 -13.89 -6.55
N LEU A 134 -4.92 -14.23 -7.68
CA LEU A 134 -4.44 -13.23 -8.62
C LEU A 134 -5.60 -12.33 -9.06
N HIS A 135 -5.44 -11.04 -8.83
CA HIS A 135 -6.48 -10.05 -9.06
C HIS A 135 -5.90 -8.74 -9.57
N LEU A 136 -6.79 -7.92 -10.11
CA LEU A 136 -6.59 -6.50 -10.35
C LEU A 136 -7.37 -5.71 -9.31
N ASP A 137 -6.84 -4.54 -8.98
CA ASP A 137 -7.50 -3.56 -8.13
C ASP A 137 -7.89 -2.28 -8.87
N GLN A 138 -7.36 -2.08 -10.10
CA GLN A 138 -7.77 -1.01 -10.99
C GLN A 138 -8.75 -1.53 -12.04
N GLY A 139 -9.97 -0.97 -12.06
CA GLY A 139 -11.02 -1.32 -13.02
C GLY A 139 -10.86 -0.66 -14.38
N ALA A 140 -11.77 -0.98 -15.30
CA ALA A 140 -11.75 -0.47 -16.68
C ALA A 140 -12.01 1.05 -16.80
N GLN A 141 -12.67 1.66 -15.81
CA GLN A 141 -12.99 3.10 -15.83
C GLN A 141 -11.76 4.00 -15.66
N ARG A 142 -10.67 3.46 -15.11
CA ARG A 142 -9.41 4.18 -14.89
C ARG A 142 -8.47 3.94 -16.06
N ASN A 143 -8.29 4.95 -16.92
CA ASN A 143 -7.40 4.86 -18.08
C ASN A 143 -5.93 5.17 -17.72
N GLY A 144 -5.02 4.22 -17.96
CA GLY A 144 -3.61 4.39 -17.60
C GLY A 144 -3.38 4.38 -16.08
N LEU A 145 -2.20 4.80 -15.64
CA LEU A 145 -1.81 4.75 -14.22
C LEU A 145 -2.67 5.69 -13.36
N HIS A 146 -3.26 5.16 -12.29
CA HIS A 146 -4.03 5.96 -11.30
C HIS A 146 -3.49 5.88 -9.88
N ALA A 147 -2.70 4.86 -9.56
CA ALA A 147 -2.00 4.78 -8.28
C ALA A 147 -0.79 3.88 -8.39
N TYR A 148 0.19 4.16 -7.55
CA TYR A 148 1.09 3.12 -7.08
C TYR A 148 0.58 2.65 -5.73
N GLN A 149 0.38 1.35 -5.59
CA GLN A 149 0.08 0.74 -4.29
C GLN A 149 1.38 0.30 -3.62
N GLY A 150 1.38 0.22 -2.30
CA GLY A 150 2.57 -0.13 -1.52
C GLY A 150 2.27 -0.98 -0.30
N ALA A 151 3.25 -1.81 0.04
CA ALA A 151 3.23 -2.65 1.23
C ALA A 151 4.60 -2.58 1.91
N VAL A 152 4.63 -2.06 3.14
CA VAL A 152 5.85 -1.95 3.95
C VAL A 152 5.96 -3.17 4.86
N TYR A 153 7.12 -3.83 4.81
CA TYR A 153 7.37 -5.08 5.52
C TYR A 153 8.19 -4.80 6.78
N LEU A 154 7.62 -5.10 7.95
CA LEU A 154 8.29 -4.88 9.23
C LEU A 154 9.13 -6.08 9.67
N GLU A 155 8.94 -7.23 9.02
CA GLU A 155 9.82 -8.39 9.16
C GLU A 155 10.37 -8.76 7.79
N GLU A 156 11.54 -9.39 7.75
CA GLU A 156 12.07 -9.95 6.50
C GLU A 156 11.05 -10.90 5.86
N GLN A 157 11.03 -10.93 4.54
CA GLN A 157 10.18 -11.83 3.78
C GLN A 157 10.94 -12.39 2.59
N THR A 158 11.11 -13.71 2.56
CA THR A 158 11.75 -14.44 1.47
C THR A 158 10.72 -15.17 0.59
N LYS A 159 11.13 -15.69 -0.56
CA LYS A 159 10.22 -16.30 -1.57
C LYS A 159 9.36 -17.46 -1.05
N ASP A 160 9.76 -18.06 0.05
CA ASP A 160 9.16 -19.19 0.77
C ASP A 160 8.29 -18.75 1.96
N ASP A 161 8.27 -17.48 2.33
CA ASP A 161 7.39 -16.93 3.37
C ASP A 161 6.01 -16.51 2.85
N TYR A 162 5.24 -15.83 3.72
CA TYR A 162 4.09 -15.02 3.32
C TYR A 162 4.52 -13.92 2.35
N CYS A 163 4.35 -14.20 1.06
CA CYS A 163 4.98 -13.45 0.00
C CYS A 163 3.96 -12.66 -0.82
N PHE A 164 4.30 -11.42 -1.17
CA PHE A 164 3.62 -10.72 -2.25
C PHE A 164 4.01 -11.39 -3.57
N ARG A 165 3.02 -11.73 -4.39
CA ARG A 165 3.26 -12.24 -5.74
C ARG A 165 2.68 -11.31 -6.77
N VAL A 166 3.38 -11.20 -7.88
CA VAL A 166 2.98 -10.38 -9.02
C VAL A 166 3.10 -11.19 -10.28
N LEU A 167 2.27 -10.84 -11.26
CA LEU A 167 2.50 -11.24 -12.63
C LEU A 167 3.28 -10.11 -13.31
N GLU A 168 4.61 -10.23 -13.29
CA GLU A 168 5.52 -9.23 -13.84
C GLU A 168 5.16 -8.92 -15.30
N LYS A 169 5.18 -7.63 -15.68
CA LYS A 169 4.78 -7.07 -16.99
C LYS A 169 3.26 -7.05 -17.26
N SER A 170 2.41 -7.55 -16.36
CA SER A 170 0.96 -7.60 -16.64
C SER A 170 0.33 -6.21 -16.80
N HIS A 171 0.87 -5.18 -16.13
CA HIS A 171 0.36 -3.81 -16.20
C HIS A 171 0.34 -3.24 -17.62
N LYS A 172 1.23 -3.74 -18.50
CA LYS A 172 1.31 -3.35 -19.91
C LYS A 172 0.09 -3.76 -20.73
N TYR A 173 -0.65 -4.77 -20.25
CA TYR A 173 -1.79 -5.36 -20.97
C TYR A 173 -3.13 -5.07 -20.30
N HIS A 174 -3.20 -4.11 -19.37
CA HIS A 174 -4.43 -3.80 -18.63
C HIS A 174 -5.58 -3.33 -19.54
N SER A 175 -5.33 -2.38 -20.46
CA SER A 175 -6.36 -1.95 -21.41
C SER A 175 -6.82 -3.09 -22.33
N GLU A 176 -5.87 -3.82 -22.91
CA GLU A 176 -6.14 -4.95 -23.81
C GLU A 176 -6.89 -6.08 -23.10
N PHE A 177 -6.61 -6.30 -21.80
CA PHE A 177 -7.32 -7.28 -20.98
C PHE A 177 -8.81 -6.94 -20.90
N PHE A 178 -9.17 -5.69 -20.60
CA PHE A 178 -10.58 -5.30 -20.52
C PHE A 178 -11.27 -5.30 -21.88
N GLU A 179 -10.56 -4.99 -22.96
CA GLU A 179 -11.06 -5.12 -24.34
C GLU A 179 -11.33 -6.59 -24.71
N THR A 180 -10.44 -7.50 -24.31
CA THR A 180 -10.53 -8.94 -24.57
C THR A 180 -11.61 -9.62 -23.73
N PHE A 181 -11.80 -9.16 -22.48
CA PHE A 181 -12.76 -9.75 -21.53
C PHE A 181 -13.83 -8.73 -21.10
N PRO A 182 -14.86 -8.44 -21.94
CA PRO A 182 -15.91 -7.47 -21.61
C PRO A 182 -16.68 -7.78 -20.30
N ARG A 183 -16.74 -9.05 -19.90
CA ARG A 183 -17.31 -9.44 -18.59
C ARG A 183 -16.54 -8.81 -17.43
N ALA A 184 -15.23 -8.61 -17.57
CA ALA A 184 -14.41 -7.95 -16.56
C ALA A 184 -14.78 -6.47 -16.41
N ILE A 185 -15.08 -5.78 -17.52
CA ILE A 185 -15.60 -4.40 -17.50
C ILE A 185 -16.88 -4.33 -16.65
N GLN A 186 -17.85 -5.21 -16.94
CA GLN A 186 -19.13 -5.22 -16.22
C GLN A 186 -18.97 -5.46 -14.71
N LYS A 187 -18.08 -6.38 -14.31
CA LYS A 187 -17.83 -6.63 -12.88
C LYS A 187 -17.12 -5.45 -12.21
N THR A 188 -16.19 -4.81 -12.92
CA THR A 188 -15.40 -3.70 -12.37
C THR A 188 -16.11 -2.35 -12.35
N ALA A 189 -17.25 -2.21 -13.04
CA ALA A 189 -18.06 -0.99 -13.04
C ALA A 189 -18.62 -0.61 -11.65
N ARG A 190 -18.73 -1.56 -10.72
CA ARG A 190 -19.23 -1.32 -9.35
C ARG A 190 -18.21 -1.60 -8.24
N CYS A 191 -17.17 -2.36 -8.55
CA CYS A 191 -16.15 -2.79 -7.60
C CYS A 191 -14.86 -3.05 -8.38
N GLU A 192 -13.85 -2.20 -8.21
CA GLU A 192 -12.61 -2.29 -9.02
C GLU A 192 -11.79 -3.55 -8.76
N PHE A 193 -12.07 -4.27 -7.66
CA PHE A 193 -11.50 -5.57 -7.38
C PHE A 193 -11.99 -6.62 -8.40
N TYR A 194 -11.05 -7.23 -9.15
CA TYR A 194 -11.32 -8.27 -10.13
C TYR A 194 -10.41 -9.49 -9.97
N LYS A 195 -10.95 -10.58 -9.42
CA LYS A 195 -10.24 -11.87 -9.38
C LYS A 195 -10.28 -12.55 -10.75
N MET A 196 -9.11 -12.97 -11.22
CA MET A 196 -8.98 -13.68 -12.51
C MET A 196 -9.31 -15.17 -12.43
N ASP A 197 -9.84 -15.68 -13.53
CA ASP A 197 -9.98 -17.10 -13.80
C ASP A 197 -8.77 -17.69 -14.54
N VAL A 198 -8.85 -18.98 -14.90
CA VAL A 198 -7.76 -19.71 -15.55
C VAL A 198 -7.46 -19.16 -16.96
N THR A 199 -8.50 -18.82 -17.73
CA THR A 199 -8.38 -18.30 -19.09
C THR A 199 -7.76 -16.91 -19.08
N GLU A 200 -8.23 -16.07 -18.16
CA GLU A 200 -7.74 -14.70 -17.96
C GLU A 200 -6.27 -14.69 -17.51
N LYS A 201 -5.85 -15.63 -16.66
CA LYS A 201 -4.43 -15.80 -16.33
C LYS A 201 -3.61 -16.25 -17.54
N LYS A 202 -4.13 -17.17 -18.35
CA LYS A 202 -3.46 -17.65 -19.58
C LYS A 202 -3.18 -16.52 -20.56
N PHE A 203 -4.10 -15.56 -20.71
CA PHE A 203 -3.90 -14.37 -21.55
C PHE A 203 -2.59 -13.63 -21.23
N TYR A 204 -2.29 -13.43 -19.95
CA TYR A 204 -1.06 -12.76 -19.55
C TYR A 204 0.17 -13.66 -19.72
N TYR A 205 0.08 -14.96 -19.40
CA TYR A 205 1.19 -15.90 -19.61
C TYR A 205 1.58 -16.02 -21.08
N ASP A 206 0.60 -16.07 -21.99
CA ASP A 206 0.84 -16.13 -23.45
C ASP A 206 1.53 -14.86 -23.97
N LYS A 207 1.40 -13.74 -23.26
CA LYS A 207 2.06 -12.47 -23.54
C LYS A 207 3.42 -12.30 -22.84
N GLY A 208 3.92 -13.37 -22.20
CA GLY A 208 5.22 -13.38 -21.55
C GLY A 208 5.25 -12.71 -20.17
N ALA A 209 4.08 -12.53 -19.54
CA ALA A 209 4.03 -12.14 -18.14
C ALA A 209 4.40 -13.33 -17.25
N GLU A 210 5.16 -13.08 -16.18
CA GLU A 210 5.75 -14.16 -15.36
C GLU A 210 5.33 -14.02 -13.89
N LEU A 211 4.91 -15.12 -13.27
CA LEU A 211 4.57 -15.12 -11.85
C LEU A 211 5.84 -15.04 -11.01
N LYS A 212 6.04 -13.93 -10.31
CA LYS A 212 7.18 -13.70 -9.41
C LYS A 212 6.73 -13.71 -7.97
N TYR A 213 7.57 -14.33 -7.14
CA TYR A 213 7.55 -14.20 -5.68
C TYR A 213 8.51 -13.08 -5.35
N VAL A 214 8.07 -12.06 -4.62
CA VAL A 214 8.84 -10.85 -4.36
C VAL A 214 9.36 -10.85 -2.94
N PRO A 215 10.65 -11.18 -2.69
CA PRO A 215 11.26 -10.97 -1.39
C PRO A 215 11.34 -9.49 -1.04
N VAL A 216 11.09 -9.15 0.21
CA VAL A 216 11.21 -7.78 0.73
C VAL A 216 12.04 -7.84 2.01
N PRO A 217 13.17 -7.12 2.09
CA PRO A 217 13.96 -7.08 3.31
C PRO A 217 13.20 -6.35 4.41
N LYS A 218 13.55 -6.64 5.67
CA LYS A 218 12.99 -5.95 6.83
C LYS A 218 13.13 -4.42 6.69
N GLY A 219 12.02 -3.71 6.87
CA GLY A 219 11.93 -2.26 6.70
C GLY A 219 11.83 -1.80 5.25
N GLY A 220 11.79 -2.72 4.28
CA GLY A 220 11.57 -2.42 2.88
C GLY A 220 10.11 -2.20 2.53
N ILE A 221 9.88 -1.56 1.39
CA ILE A 221 8.57 -1.45 0.74
C ILE A 221 8.63 -2.16 -0.62
N VAL A 222 7.57 -2.88 -0.97
CA VAL A 222 7.27 -3.18 -2.37
C VAL A 222 6.24 -2.18 -2.85
N LEU A 223 6.52 -1.54 -3.98
CA LEU A 223 5.63 -0.62 -4.68
C LEU A 223 5.22 -1.24 -6.01
N TRP A 224 3.96 -1.16 -6.40
CA TRP A 224 3.48 -1.69 -7.68
C TRP A 224 2.46 -0.77 -8.35
N ASP A 225 2.45 -0.80 -9.68
CA ASP A 225 1.45 -0.15 -10.51
C ASP A 225 0.07 -0.76 -10.21
N SER A 226 -0.96 0.07 -10.02
CA SER A 226 -2.33 -0.41 -9.72
C SER A 226 -2.94 -1.29 -10.81
N ARG A 227 -2.35 -1.30 -12.01
CA ARG A 227 -2.69 -2.18 -13.14
C ARG A 227 -1.99 -3.54 -13.09
N THR A 228 -1.04 -3.74 -12.19
CA THR A 228 -0.30 -5.00 -12.03
C THR A 228 -1.17 -6.04 -11.35
N VAL A 229 -1.28 -7.21 -11.98
CA VAL A 229 -1.92 -8.40 -11.46
C VAL A 229 -1.09 -8.93 -10.29
N HIS A 230 -1.72 -9.11 -9.14
CA HIS A 230 -0.98 -9.51 -7.95
C HIS A 230 -1.86 -10.32 -6.98
N ASP A 231 -1.22 -10.93 -5.99
CA ASP A 231 -1.88 -11.46 -4.80
C ASP A 231 -0.94 -11.57 -3.60
N ASN A 232 -1.49 -12.08 -2.50
CA ASN A 232 -0.71 -12.55 -1.36
C ASN A 232 -0.73 -14.07 -1.34
N ASN A 233 0.43 -14.65 -1.04
CA ASN A 233 0.60 -16.08 -1.03
C ASN A 233 1.09 -16.58 0.34
N PRO A 234 0.45 -17.63 0.90
CA PRO A 234 0.94 -18.24 2.13
C PRO A 234 2.35 -18.85 2.00
N PRO A 235 3.03 -19.11 3.12
CA PRO A 235 4.38 -19.65 3.13
C PRO A 235 4.42 -21.08 2.61
N ALA A 236 5.56 -21.49 2.06
CA ALA A 236 5.84 -22.87 1.74
C ALA A 236 5.98 -23.71 3.02
N ARG A 237 5.68 -25.00 2.94
CA ARG A 237 5.78 -25.92 4.10
C ARG A 237 7.21 -26.08 4.62
N GLU A 238 8.17 -26.10 3.71
CA GLU A 238 9.59 -26.32 3.99
C GLU A 238 10.38 -25.02 3.84
N ARG A 239 9.83 -23.91 4.36
CA ARG A 239 10.50 -22.62 4.32
C ARG A 239 11.71 -22.59 5.24
N THR A 240 12.66 -21.72 4.88
CA THR A 240 13.97 -21.58 5.54
C THR A 240 13.83 -21.17 7.01
N ASP A 241 12.90 -20.27 7.33
CA ASP A 241 12.65 -19.80 8.69
C ASP A 241 11.20 -20.07 9.13
N PRO A 242 10.94 -21.18 9.84
CA PRO A 242 9.59 -21.55 10.29
C PRO A 242 9.09 -20.68 11.45
N ASN A 243 9.88 -19.76 11.99
CA ASN A 243 9.48 -18.89 13.09
C ASN A 243 9.07 -17.48 12.63
N ARG A 244 9.25 -17.19 11.34
CA ARG A 244 9.05 -15.85 10.80
C ARG A 244 7.58 -15.48 10.69
N TRP A 245 7.25 -14.35 11.29
CA TRP A 245 5.93 -13.73 11.25
C TRP A 245 5.76 -12.88 10.00
N ARG A 246 4.50 -12.64 9.62
CA ARG A 246 4.14 -11.58 8.68
C ARG A 246 3.71 -10.34 9.47
N PHE A 247 4.32 -9.19 9.17
CA PHE A 247 3.86 -7.87 9.61
C PHE A 247 4.00 -6.88 8.46
N VAL A 248 2.88 -6.42 7.91
CA VAL A 248 2.83 -5.53 6.75
C VAL A 248 1.86 -4.38 6.99
N VAL A 249 2.25 -3.17 6.61
CA VAL A 249 1.36 -2.00 6.57
C VAL A 249 1.12 -1.63 5.11
N PHE A 250 -0.15 -1.58 4.69
CA PHE A 250 -0.51 -1.14 3.34
C PHE A 250 -0.56 0.39 3.29
N VAL A 251 0.13 0.96 2.30
CA VAL A 251 0.21 2.40 2.10
C VAL A 251 0.13 2.67 0.61
N SER A 252 -0.74 3.58 0.22
CA SER A 252 -0.81 4.14 -1.11
C SER A 252 -0.91 5.64 -0.95
N MET A 253 -0.26 6.39 -1.83
CA MET A 253 -0.36 7.85 -1.85
C MET A 253 -0.40 8.33 -3.30
N THR A 254 -1.14 9.41 -3.53
CA THR A 254 -1.24 10.08 -4.83
C THR A 254 -1.16 11.60 -4.64
N PRO A 255 -0.76 12.38 -5.66
CA PRO A 255 -0.72 13.84 -5.58
C PRO A 255 -2.02 14.44 -5.03
N ALA A 256 -1.89 15.40 -4.13
CA ALA A 256 -3.03 16.03 -3.48
C ALA A 256 -3.88 16.85 -4.48
N GLN A 257 -3.24 17.41 -5.51
CA GLN A 257 -3.93 18.18 -6.56
C GLN A 257 -4.92 17.35 -7.38
N TRP A 258 -4.84 16.02 -7.32
CA TRP A 258 -5.80 15.15 -8.01
C TRP A 258 -7.17 15.12 -7.33
N ALA A 259 -7.25 15.48 -6.05
CA ALA A 259 -8.49 15.42 -5.28
C ALA A 259 -9.41 16.59 -5.61
N SER A 260 -10.67 16.28 -5.88
CA SER A 260 -11.73 17.28 -5.93
C SER A 260 -12.07 17.80 -4.52
N ASN A 261 -12.86 18.87 -4.46
CA ASN A 261 -13.42 19.34 -3.19
C ASN A 261 -14.25 18.26 -2.48
N ASP A 262 -14.86 17.35 -3.22
CA ASP A 262 -15.70 16.28 -2.68
C ASP A 262 -14.85 15.17 -2.06
N ASP A 263 -13.76 14.80 -2.74
CA ASP A 263 -12.74 13.89 -2.22
C ASP A 263 -12.14 14.41 -0.90
N ILE A 264 -11.82 15.71 -0.83
CA ILE A 264 -11.31 16.34 0.40
C ILE A 264 -12.36 16.33 1.52
N ARG A 265 -13.64 16.62 1.22
CA ARG A 265 -14.72 16.52 2.22
C ARG A 265 -14.86 15.09 2.74
N PHE A 266 -14.82 14.09 1.85
CA PHE A 266 -14.83 12.68 2.22
C PHE A 266 -13.68 12.33 3.16
N LYS A 267 -12.44 12.70 2.80
CA LYS A 267 -11.26 12.41 3.64
C LYS A 267 -11.35 13.06 5.02
N LYS A 268 -11.86 14.29 5.10
CA LYS A 268 -12.08 14.98 6.39
C LYS A 268 -13.06 14.22 7.28
N ASP A 269 -14.15 13.70 6.72
CA ASP A 269 -15.11 12.88 7.46
C ASP A 269 -14.48 11.56 7.94
N VAL A 270 -13.80 10.86 7.04
CA VAL A 270 -13.11 9.59 7.34
C VAL A 270 -12.11 9.75 8.48
N TYR A 271 -11.27 10.79 8.45
CA TYR A 271 -10.28 11.03 9.49
C TYR A 271 -10.94 11.34 10.84
N ARG A 272 -11.96 12.20 10.88
CA ARG A 272 -12.70 12.54 12.13
C ARG A 272 -13.35 11.32 12.75
N ASN A 273 -13.88 10.43 11.91
CA ASN A 273 -14.56 9.20 12.35
C ASN A 273 -13.59 8.01 12.57
N MET A 274 -12.30 8.22 12.31
CA MET A 274 -11.26 7.17 12.31
C MET A 274 -11.64 5.95 11.46
N ASN A 275 -12.28 6.19 10.32
CA ASN A 275 -12.58 5.14 9.35
C ASN A 275 -11.33 4.78 8.56
N LEU A 276 -11.27 3.53 8.10
CA LEU A 276 -10.23 3.05 7.19
C LEU A 276 -10.69 3.24 5.74
N THR A 277 -9.76 3.52 4.84
CA THR A 277 -10.02 3.63 3.40
C THR A 277 -9.36 2.49 2.64
N ALA A 278 -9.87 2.16 1.47
CA ALA A 278 -9.11 1.40 0.49
C ALA A 278 -7.88 2.19 0.00
N HIS A 279 -7.10 1.60 -0.90
CA HIS A 279 -5.83 2.13 -1.40
C HIS A 279 -5.95 3.43 -2.23
N TRP A 280 -7.14 3.79 -2.73
CA TRP A 280 -7.35 5.04 -3.47
C TRP A 280 -7.21 6.26 -2.56
N SER A 281 -6.28 7.16 -2.90
CA SER A 281 -5.85 8.23 -1.99
C SER A 281 -6.46 9.59 -2.32
N SER A 282 -6.46 9.99 -3.60
CA SER A 282 -6.95 11.31 -4.06
C SER A 282 -8.27 11.27 -4.83
N GLN A 283 -8.64 10.16 -5.49
CA GLN A 283 -9.89 10.07 -6.29
C GLN A 283 -10.58 8.72 -6.17
N GLY A 284 -11.91 8.72 -6.06
CA GLY A 284 -12.71 7.49 -6.01
C GLY A 284 -12.47 6.70 -4.72
N GLN A 285 -12.25 7.40 -3.60
CA GLN A 285 -12.00 6.74 -2.33
C GLN A 285 -13.25 6.01 -1.84
N THR A 286 -13.03 4.89 -1.15
CA THR A 286 -14.07 4.14 -0.47
C THR A 286 -13.60 3.78 0.94
N THR A 287 -14.54 3.57 1.85
CA THR A 287 -14.24 3.08 3.19
C THR A 287 -14.43 1.58 3.27
N PHE A 288 -13.60 0.90 4.07
CA PHE A 288 -13.99 -0.40 4.60
C PHE A 288 -15.18 -0.25 5.55
N LYS A 289 -15.80 -1.37 5.93
CA LYS A 289 -16.96 -1.34 6.82
C LYS A 289 -16.65 -0.50 8.07
N PRO A 290 -17.35 0.62 8.29
CA PRO A 290 -17.00 1.55 9.35
C PRO A 290 -17.21 0.88 10.70
N TYR A 291 -16.38 1.30 11.65
CA TYR A 291 -16.59 0.92 13.04
C TYR A 291 -17.86 1.61 13.54
N ASN A 292 -18.88 0.82 13.90
CA ASN A 292 -20.15 1.34 14.38
C ASN A 292 -20.34 1.01 15.87
N PRO A 293 -20.38 2.04 16.75
CA PRO A 293 -20.55 1.84 18.17
C PRO A 293 -21.82 1.11 18.59
N LYS A 294 -22.90 1.20 17.79
CA LYS A 294 -24.22 0.65 18.13
C LYS A 294 -24.36 -0.84 17.85
N TYR A 295 -23.52 -1.42 16.99
CA TYR A 295 -23.59 -2.84 16.59
C TYR A 295 -22.38 -3.64 17.07
N ARG A 296 -21.75 -3.20 18.17
CA ARG A 296 -20.57 -3.85 18.75
C ARG A 296 -20.94 -5.23 19.29
N LYS A 297 -20.09 -6.22 18.98
CA LYS A 297 -20.05 -7.43 19.81
C LYS A 297 -19.36 -7.08 21.13
N ARG A 298 -19.76 -7.74 22.22
CA ARG A 298 -19.15 -7.55 23.55
C ARG A 298 -17.62 -7.63 23.46
N GLY A 299 -16.92 -6.67 24.06
CA GLY A 299 -15.45 -6.61 24.10
C GLY A 299 -14.76 -5.95 22.92
N GLN A 300 -15.46 -5.64 21.80
CA GLN A 300 -14.82 -5.12 20.59
C GLN A 300 -14.07 -3.78 20.78
N ASP A 301 -14.42 -3.02 21.82
CA ASP A 301 -13.76 -1.75 22.15
C ASP A 301 -12.36 -1.94 22.69
N GLU A 302 -12.12 -3.01 23.44
CA GLU A 302 -10.84 -3.29 24.06
C GLU A 302 -9.75 -3.56 23.00
N VAL A 303 -10.16 -4.11 21.86
CA VAL A 303 -9.28 -4.44 20.73
C VAL A 303 -9.34 -3.44 19.58
N SER A 304 -10.21 -2.43 19.65
CA SER A 304 -10.29 -1.37 18.63
C SER A 304 -9.45 -0.16 19.03
N ILE A 305 -8.81 0.48 18.05
CA ILE A 305 -8.07 1.72 18.29
C ILE A 305 -9.07 2.84 18.61
N GLN A 306 -9.07 3.28 19.87
CA GLN A 306 -10.07 4.21 20.40
C GLN A 306 -9.79 5.67 20.05
N TYR A 307 -8.51 6.03 20.01
CA TYR A 307 -8.09 7.42 19.83
C TYR A 307 -7.02 7.52 18.76
N LEU A 308 -7.05 8.62 18.02
CA LEU A 308 -6.00 8.96 17.10
C LEU A 308 -4.71 9.24 17.90
N PRO A 309 -3.58 8.57 17.63
CA PRO A 309 -2.35 8.72 18.39
C PRO A 309 -1.62 10.03 18.03
N PRO A 310 -0.61 10.48 18.80
CA PRO A 310 0.16 11.68 18.50
C PRO A 310 0.73 11.70 17.08
N GLU A 311 1.20 10.56 16.58
CA GLU A 311 1.76 10.41 15.23
C GLU A 311 0.73 10.72 14.14
N GLY A 312 -0.56 10.44 14.39
CA GLY A 312 -1.66 10.77 13.49
C GLY A 312 -2.13 12.23 13.56
N ARG A 313 -1.62 13.02 14.51
CA ARG A 313 -2.04 14.41 14.78
C ARG A 313 -1.04 15.47 14.34
N THR A 314 0.13 15.07 13.84
CA THR A 314 1.13 16.00 13.30
C THR A 314 0.56 16.75 12.09
N LYS A 315 1.15 17.91 11.76
CA LYS A 315 0.78 18.66 10.54
C LYS A 315 0.86 17.78 9.30
N GLU A 316 1.97 17.04 9.15
CA GLU A 316 2.19 16.14 8.02
C GLU A 316 1.13 15.02 7.95
N ALA A 317 0.82 14.37 9.08
CA ALA A 317 -0.22 13.33 9.11
C ALA A 317 -1.60 13.88 8.74
N LYS A 318 -1.93 15.09 9.20
CA LYS A 318 -3.18 15.77 8.84
C LYS A 318 -3.22 16.17 7.37
N GLN A 319 -2.10 16.60 6.80
CA GLN A 319 -2.01 16.90 5.37
C GLN A 319 -2.19 15.63 4.52
N LEU A 320 -1.48 14.54 4.85
CA LEU A 320 -1.68 13.23 4.21
C LEU A 320 -3.12 12.72 4.32
N ALA A 321 -3.78 13.00 5.46
CA ALA A 321 -5.18 12.65 5.69
C ALA A 321 -6.19 13.59 5.01
N GLY A 322 -5.75 14.68 4.37
CA GLY A 322 -6.64 15.69 3.77
C GLY A 322 -7.37 16.59 4.78
N MET A 323 -6.95 16.58 6.04
CA MET A 323 -7.50 17.43 7.10
C MET A 323 -7.00 18.86 7.03
N GLU A 324 -5.69 19.01 6.78
CA GLU A 324 -5.05 20.29 6.57
C GLU A 324 -4.65 20.42 5.09
N PRO A 325 -4.86 21.58 4.45
CA PRO A 325 -4.50 21.76 3.06
C PRO A 325 -2.98 21.86 2.86
N TYR A 326 -2.53 21.59 1.64
CA TYR A 326 -1.24 22.04 1.15
C TYR A 326 -1.37 23.47 0.59
N ASP A 327 -0.28 24.21 0.60
CA ASP A 327 -0.16 25.40 -0.22
C ASP A 327 0.19 24.95 -1.65
N PHE A 328 -0.59 25.36 -2.64
CA PHE A 328 -0.35 25.02 -4.05
C PHE A 328 0.33 26.17 -4.82
N TYR A 329 0.65 27.27 -4.12
CA TYR A 329 1.21 28.51 -4.67
C TYR A 329 2.59 28.86 -4.07
N ASP A 330 3.25 27.92 -3.40
CA ASP A 330 4.54 28.07 -2.72
C ASP A 330 5.77 27.75 -3.59
N ASP A 331 5.63 27.81 -4.92
CA ASP A 331 6.63 27.46 -5.95
C ASP A 331 7.14 25.99 -5.92
N GLU A 332 6.73 25.17 -4.95
CA GLU A 332 7.07 23.75 -4.88
C GLU A 332 6.23 22.90 -5.85
N PRO A 333 6.79 21.83 -6.43
CA PRO A 333 6.07 20.97 -7.38
C PRO A 333 4.76 20.41 -6.82
N ASN A 334 3.68 20.50 -7.60
CA ASN A 334 2.36 19.95 -7.24
C ASN A 334 2.16 18.48 -7.68
N GLY A 335 3.12 17.94 -8.43
CA GLY A 335 3.08 16.60 -9.02
C GLY A 335 2.57 16.63 -10.47
N PRO A 336 2.38 15.45 -11.09
CA PRO A 336 1.83 15.34 -12.44
C PRO A 336 0.35 15.69 -12.48
N ASP A 337 -0.15 15.99 -13.68
CA ASP A 337 -1.57 16.22 -13.94
C ASP A 337 -2.44 15.04 -13.48
N PRO A 338 -3.71 15.28 -13.11
CA PRO A 338 -4.65 14.23 -12.75
C PRO A 338 -4.81 13.17 -13.86
N PRO A 339 -4.97 11.89 -13.49
CA PRO A 339 -5.15 10.82 -14.47
C PRO A 339 -6.54 10.89 -15.13
N ILE A 340 -6.66 10.25 -16.29
CA ILE A 340 -7.86 10.34 -17.13
C ILE A 340 -8.81 9.19 -16.81
N TRP A 341 -10.07 9.52 -16.56
CA TRP A 341 -11.15 8.55 -16.44
C TRP A 341 -11.78 8.28 -17.81
N ARG A 342 -12.11 7.02 -18.12
CA ARG A 342 -12.94 6.71 -19.29
C ARG A 342 -14.34 7.26 -19.02
N SER A 343 -14.86 8.06 -19.94
CA SER A 343 -16.27 8.50 -19.90
C SER A 343 -17.18 7.27 -19.89
N GLU A 344 -18.29 7.34 -19.15
CA GLU A 344 -19.37 6.37 -19.32
C GLU A 344 -19.85 6.46 -20.78
N SER A 345 -19.54 5.44 -21.57
CA SER A 345 -20.02 5.29 -22.96
C SER A 345 -21.43 4.74 -22.99
#